data_AF-A0A3N9UNL5-F1
#
_entry.id   AF-A0A3N9UNL5-F1
#
_cell.length_a   1.000
_cell.length_b   1.000
_cell.length_c   1.000
_cell.angle_alpha   90.00
_cell.angle_beta   90.00
_cell.angle_gamma   90.00
#
_symmetry.space_group_name_H-M   'P 1'
#
loop_
_entity.id
_entity.type
_entity.pdbx_description
1 polymer ?
#
loop_
_entity_poly.entity_id
_entity_poly.type
_entity_poly.pdbx_seq_one_letter_code
_entity_poly.pdbx_strand_id
1 'polypeptide(L)' 'MSYCYIDDIAIADVAFEARGASMEEMFTSAADALTNVMVDDLAMIRGAENVEIAVEHEEIDLLLFNFLNELI' A
#
# COMPACT_ATOMS: atom_id res chain seq x y z
N MET A 1 7.33 8.65 3.30
CA MET A 1 7.02 7.21 3.42
C MET A 1 7.12 6.82 4.88
N SER A 2 6.01 6.36 5.45
CA SER A 2 5.88 6.08 6.89
C SER A 2 5.57 4.59 7.10
N TYR A 3 6.38 3.72 6.49
CA TYR A 3 6.24 2.27 6.60
C TYR A 3 7.59 1.56 6.78
N CYS A 4 7.56 0.32 7.27
CA CYS A 4 8.72 -0.56 7.34
C CYS A 4 8.35 -2.02 7.04
N TYR A 5 9.29 -2.78 6.49
CA TYR A 5 9.13 -4.23 6.27
C TYR A 5 9.49 -5.02 7.53
N ILE A 6 8.87 -6.18 7.70
CA ILE A 6 9.03 -7.04 8.88
C ILE A 6 9.46 -8.44 8.43
N ASP A 7 10.74 -8.76 8.64
CA ASP A 7 11.37 -9.97 8.11
C ASP A 7 10.91 -11.28 8.78
N ASP A 8 10.53 -11.24 10.06
CA ASP A 8 10.30 -12.45 10.88
C ASP A 8 8.83 -12.92 10.94
N ILE A 9 7.92 -12.26 10.22
CA ILE A 9 6.49 -12.60 10.24
C ILE A 9 6.09 -13.43 9.01
N ALA A 10 6.73 -13.22 7.86
CA ALA A 10 6.41 -13.92 6.63
C ALA A 10 7.70 -14.35 5.91
N ILE A 11 8.00 -15.65 5.93
CA ILE A 11 9.27 -16.20 5.40
C ILE A 11 9.30 -16.22 3.86
N ALA A 12 8.12 -16.29 3.23
CA ALA A 12 7.95 -16.34 1.77
C ALA A 12 7.17 -15.15 1.18
N ASP A 13 6.47 -14.39 2.02
CA ASP A 13 5.76 -13.17 1.65
C ASP A 13 6.48 -11.96 2.24
N VAL A 14 6.04 -10.75 1.89
CA VAL A 14 6.52 -9.52 2.54
C VAL A 14 5.45 -9.01 3.49
N ALA A 15 5.80 -8.91 4.77
CA ALA A 15 5.00 -8.19 5.75
C ALA A 15 5.51 -6.75 5.88
N PHE A 16 4.61 -5.79 5.98
CA PHE A 16 4.94 -4.39 6.27
C PHE A 16 3.98 -3.79 7.28
N GLU A 17 4.48 -2.79 8.02
CA GLU A 17 3.68 -1.90 8.84
C GLU A 17 3.64 -0.51 8.19
N ALA A 18 2.45 0.04 7.94
CA ALA A 18 2.26 1.39 7.41
C ALA A 18 1.53 2.27 8.44
N ARG A 19 1.97 3.53 8.57
CA ARG A 19 1.44 4.50 9.53
C ARG A 19 1.12 5.82 8.84
N GLY A 20 0.18 6.59 9.39
CA GLY A 20 -0.16 7.93 8.93
C GLY A 20 -0.79 8.75 10.07
N ALA A 21 -0.79 10.08 9.95
CA ALA A 21 -1.48 10.95 10.90
C ALA A 21 -3.01 10.93 10.69
N SER A 22 -3.46 10.49 9.51
CA SER A 22 -4.85 10.19 9.19
C SER A 22 -5.00 8.82 8.54
N MET A 23 -6.25 8.38 8.35
CA MET A 23 -6.56 7.14 7.64
C MET A 23 -6.09 7.19 6.19
N GLU A 24 -6.31 8.31 5.51
CA GLU A 24 -5.89 8.55 4.13
C GLU A 24 -4.36 8.48 3.98
N GLU A 25 -3.61 9.07 4.92
CA GLU A 25 -2.14 8.99 4.92
C GLU A 25 -1.65 7.56 5.18
N MET A 26 -2.34 6.81 6.03
CA MET A 26 -2.01 5.40 6.29
C MET A 26 -2.29 4.55 5.04
N PHE A 27 -3.41 4.77 4.35
CA PHE A 27 -3.76 4.07 3.10
C PHE A 27 -2.73 4.37 2.01
N THR A 28 -2.31 5.63 1.89
CA THR A 28 -1.26 6.05 0.94
C THR A 28 0.06 5.36 1.26
N SER A 29 0.44 5.34 2.55
CA SER A 29 1.68 4.67 2.99
C SER A 29 1.64 3.16 2.77
N ALA A 30 0.46 2.53 2.87
CA ALA A 30 0.28 1.11 2.57
C ALA A 30 0.38 0.82 1.07
N ALA A 31 -0.18 1.68 0.21
CA ALA A 31 -0.02 1.58 -1.25
C ALA A 31 1.45 1.75 -1.67
N ASP A 32 2.16 2.73 -1.09
CA ASP A 32 3.60 2.91 -1.32
C ASP A 32 4.37 1.65 -0.90
N ALA A 33 4.07 1.07 0.27
CA ALA A 33 4.73 -0.14 0.75
C ALA A 33 4.51 -1.32 -0.20
N LEU A 34 3.25 -1.59 -0.58
CA LEU A 34 2.89 -2.67 -1.48
C LEU A 34 3.59 -2.53 -2.85
N THR A 35 3.54 -1.34 -3.44
CA THR A 35 4.13 -1.11 -4.78
C THR A 35 5.65 -1.19 -4.75
N ASN A 36 6.32 -0.73 -3.67
CA ASN A 36 7.77 -0.88 -3.50
C ASN A 36 8.22 -2.33 -3.27
N VAL A 37 7.33 -3.28 -2.99
CA VAL A 37 7.68 -4.72 -3.04
C VAL A 37 7.82 -5.21 -4.48
N MET A 38 7.09 -4.60 -5.41
CA MET A 38 7.01 -5.07 -6.80
C MET A 38 8.07 -4.44 -7.72
N VAL A 39 8.71 -3.35 -7.28
CA VAL A 39 9.68 -2.58 -8.08
C VAL A 39 10.92 -2.24 -7.28
N ASP A 40 12.08 -2.15 -7.96
CA ASP A 40 13.35 -1.82 -7.31
C ASP A 40 13.40 -0.37 -6.77
N ASP A 41 12.81 0.58 -7.51
CA ASP A 41 12.76 1.99 -7.12
C ASP A 41 11.48 2.66 -7.67
N LEU A 42 10.49 2.83 -6.78
CA LEU A 42 9.23 3.48 -7.14
C LEU A 42 9.42 4.93 -7.61
N ALA A 43 10.45 5.64 -7.13
CA ALA A 43 10.69 7.03 -7.50
C ALA A 43 11.15 7.19 -8.97
N MET A 44 11.55 6.10 -9.64
CA MET A 44 11.87 6.12 -11.07
C MET A 44 10.63 6.03 -11.97
N ILE A 45 9.47 5.64 -11.43
CA ILE A 45 8.23 5.55 -12.20
C ILE A 45 7.67 6.96 -12.44
N ARG A 46 7.49 7.32 -13.71
CA ARG A 46 6.90 8.62 -14.10
C ARG A 46 5.38 8.51 -14.11
N GLY A 47 4.70 9.49 -13.51
CA GLY A 47 3.24 9.62 -13.60
C GLY A 47 2.77 9.98 -15.01
N ALA A 48 2.62 8.97 -15.86
CA ALA A 48 2.18 9.13 -17.25
C ALA A 48 0.65 9.18 -17.38
N GLU A 49 -0.05 8.55 -16.46
CA GLU A 49 -1.50 8.42 -16.41
C GLU A 49 -2.00 8.56 -14.97
N ASN A 50 -3.23 9.04 -14.81
CA ASN A 50 -3.94 9.03 -13.54
C ASN A 50 -5.15 8.11 -13.67
N VAL A 51 -5.24 7.13 -12.79
CA VAL A 51 -6.37 6.19 -12.72
C VAL A 51 -7.14 6.47 -11.43
N GLU A 52 -8.46 6.56 -11.52
CA GLU A 52 -9.34 6.74 -10.37
C GLU A 52 -9.81 5.37 -9.86
N ILE A 53 -9.65 5.13 -8.55
CA ILE A 53 -10.09 3.91 -7.87
C ILE A 53 -11.15 4.31 -6.86
N ALA A 54 -12.30 3.64 -6.90
CA ALA A 54 -13.39 3.84 -5.96
C ALA A 54 -13.78 2.51 -5.33
N VAL A 55 -13.55 2.37 -4.03
CA VAL A 55 -13.91 1.19 -3.24
C VAL A 55 -14.69 1.64 -2.01
N GLU A 56 -15.63 0.80 -1.58
CA GLU A 56 -16.43 1.03 -0.38
C GLU A 56 -16.48 -0.24 0.47
N HIS A 57 -16.45 -0.07 1.78
CA HIS A 57 -16.65 -1.14 2.75
C HIS A 57 -16.93 -0.51 4.12
N GLU A 58 -17.79 -1.14 4.93
CA GLU A 58 -18.14 -0.65 6.27
C GLU A 58 -16.99 -0.82 7.27
N GLU A 59 -16.28 -1.95 7.17
CA GLU A 59 -15.10 -2.26 7.98
C GLU A 59 -13.80 -1.76 7.32
N ILE A 60 -12.96 -1.07 8.09
CA ILE A 60 -11.76 -0.37 7.60
C ILE A 60 -10.67 -1.32 7.12
N ASP A 61 -10.50 -2.46 7.76
CA ASP A 61 -9.52 -3.49 7.38
C ASP A 61 -9.85 -4.09 6.01
N LEU A 62 -11.12 -4.36 5.76
CA LEU A 62 -11.63 -4.83 4.47
C LEU A 62 -11.65 -3.73 3.42
N LEU A 63 -11.86 -2.46 3.80
CA LEU A 63 -11.69 -1.33 2.89
C LEU A 63 -10.22 -1.22 2.41
N LEU A 64 -9.27 -1.37 3.32
CA LEU A 64 -7.84 -1.38 2.99
C LEU A 64 -7.49 -2.56 2.09
N PHE A 65 -7.99 -3.75 2.41
CA PHE A 65 -7.80 -4.95 1.59
C PHE A 65 -8.31 -4.74 0.15
N ASN A 66 -9.55 -4.24 -0.01
CA ASN A 66 -10.12 -3.96 -1.31
C ASN A 66 -9.31 -2.89 -2.07
N PHE A 67 -8.92 -1.81 -1.40
CA PHE A 67 -8.11 -0.75 -2.00
C PHE A 67 -6.75 -1.27 -2.52
N LEU A 68 -6.04 -2.07 -1.71
CA LEU A 68 -4.75 -2.62 -2.11
C LEU A 68 -4.86 -3.65 -3.24
N ASN A 69 -5.95 -4.41 -3.31
CA ASN A 69 -6.17 -5.36 -4.41
C ASN A 69 -6.39 -4.68 -5.77
N GLU A 70 -6.95 -3.47 -5.82
CA GLU A 70 -7.11 -2.72 -7.08
C GLU A 70 -5.77 -2.26 -7.67
N LEU A 71 -4.67 -2.32 -6.90
CA LEU A 71 -3.32 -1.98 -7.36
C LEU A 71 -2.56 -3.16 -8.00
N ILE A 72 -3.11 -4.39 -7.94
CA ILE A 72 -2.49 -5.65 -8.39
C ILE A 72 -3.25 -6.18 -9.61
#